data_AF-A0A7J2IPE3-F1
#
_entry.id   AF-A0A7J2IPE3-F1
#
_cell.length_a   1.000
_cell.length_b   1.000
_cell.length_c   1.000
_cell.angle_alpha   90.00
_cell.angle_beta   90.00
_cell.angle_gamma   90.00
#
_symmetry.space_group_name_H-M   'P 1'
#
loop_
_entity.id
_entity.type
_entity.pdbx_description
1 polymer ?
#
loop_
_entity_poly.entity_id
_entity_poly.type
_entity_poly.pdbx_seq_one_letter_code
_entity_poly.pdbx_strand_id
1 'polypeptide(L)'
;MKKLLNLYIFRREDGICLYHHPFGSIRIDPQLISGFLSAVLTFMDEIIPTYRKESGTFSREDHVIIVEHGKIVSGALVATSEDADLRSRLKNCIEMFEDIYKNKISGTDKYLQEGIFDDFTSLVKRTFAIRIIEPFCTPVILKSPPKSYLESPATKTVINTLDGVKSVLEISLATKLPIEIVAHEILELMDEGFLDIKCICKSSDVYKLTKRGIRALNTLSITPPGNLRSNILLKILSEIDGIRTAGEIAKELKLPFNKFSEYIQFLHKEGFIEYITLHHLAILILKDVIDLLLANCLKYLGKSKTVDIFQLAKEKAKKVYTRIETIELTNNMRIDFEDLKRHLTTSIIEDMVLTIKALTTLILNLRFHIRNLVGDRVDTAINENINTKIFLKYSIKCMDILSVLGIEVKELD
;
A
#
# COMPACT_ATOMS: atom_id res chain seq x y z
N MET A 1 0.73 -14.02 1.31
CA MET A 1 2.07 -14.31 0.76
C MET A 1 3.00 -13.22 1.28
N LYS A 2 4.15 -13.55 1.89
CA LYS A 2 5.02 -12.52 2.49
C LYS A 2 5.79 -11.80 1.38
N LYS A 3 5.56 -10.49 1.24
CA LYS A 3 6.22 -9.63 0.23
C LYS A 3 7.70 -9.37 0.56
N LEU A 4 8.07 -9.53 1.82
CA LEU A 4 9.43 -9.45 2.34
C LEU A 4 9.92 -10.84 2.73
N LEU A 5 11.18 -11.14 2.42
CA LEU A 5 11.78 -12.44 2.65
C LEU A 5 12.90 -12.36 3.68
N ASN A 6 13.90 -11.49 3.45
CA ASN A 6 15.06 -11.34 4.33
C ASN A 6 15.58 -9.91 4.33
N LEU A 7 16.04 -9.42 5.48
CA LEU A 7 16.84 -8.21 5.62
C LEU A 7 18.24 -8.59 6.11
N TYR A 8 19.26 -8.02 5.49
CA TYR A 8 20.65 -8.13 5.90
C TYR A 8 21.21 -6.74 6.14
N ILE A 9 21.93 -6.53 7.23
CA ILE A 9 22.76 -5.35 7.45
C ILE A 9 24.19 -5.84 7.61
N PHE A 10 25.10 -5.30 6.80
CA PHE A 10 26.48 -5.76 6.73
C PHE A 10 27.45 -4.58 6.66
N ARG A 11 28.64 -4.76 7.20
CA ARG A 11 29.69 -3.73 7.20
C ARG A 11 30.22 -3.53 5.78
N ARG A 12 30.36 -2.27 5.36
CA ARG A 12 30.80 -1.93 3.99
C ARG A 12 32.24 -2.33 3.70
N GLU A 13 33.09 -2.29 4.71
CA GLU A 13 34.53 -2.51 4.56
C GLU A 13 34.88 -3.95 4.19
N ASP A 14 34.20 -4.93 4.79
CA ASP A 14 34.57 -6.35 4.69
C ASP A 14 33.38 -7.30 4.43
N GLY A 15 32.16 -6.77 4.30
CA GLY A 15 30.98 -7.57 3.98
C GLY A 15 30.51 -8.48 5.12
N ILE A 16 31.02 -8.31 6.35
CA ILE A 16 30.57 -9.09 7.51
C ILE A 16 29.11 -8.77 7.80
N CYS A 17 28.28 -9.81 7.90
CA CYS A 17 26.88 -9.66 8.29
C CYS A 17 26.81 -9.30 9.78
N LEU A 18 26.28 -8.13 10.07
CA LEU A 18 26.11 -7.62 11.43
C LEU A 18 24.75 -8.02 11.99
N TYR A 19 23.73 -8.01 11.14
CA TYR A 19 22.36 -8.30 11.54
C TYR A 19 21.61 -8.95 10.38
N HIS A 20 20.79 -9.94 10.72
CA HIS A 20 19.91 -10.65 9.80
C HIS A 20 18.51 -10.75 10.41
N HIS A 21 17.50 -10.45 9.60
CA HIS A 21 16.12 -10.68 9.96
C HIS A 21 15.39 -11.48 8.87
N PRO A 22 14.99 -12.73 9.17
CA PRO A 22 14.14 -13.51 8.29
C PRO A 22 12.69 -13.09 8.47
N PHE A 23 12.08 -12.50 7.43
CA PHE A 23 10.63 -12.31 7.39
C PHE A 23 9.93 -13.61 6.99
N GLY A 24 10.56 -14.42 6.15
CA GLY A 24 10.04 -15.70 5.65
C GLY A 24 10.68 -16.94 6.31
N SER A 25 10.32 -18.11 5.80
CA SER A 25 10.86 -19.42 6.25
C SER A 25 12.14 -19.83 5.52
N ILE A 26 12.54 -19.11 4.47
CA ILE A 26 13.74 -19.40 3.69
C ILE A 26 14.97 -19.04 4.54
N ARG A 27 15.74 -20.07 4.92
CA ARG A 27 16.99 -19.92 5.65
C ARG A 27 18.14 -20.00 4.66
N ILE A 28 18.79 -18.88 4.41
CA ILE A 28 20.07 -18.80 3.71
C ILE A 28 21.08 -18.29 4.73
N ASP A 29 22.30 -18.83 4.69
CA ASP A 29 23.41 -18.33 5.51
C ASP A 29 23.60 -16.82 5.28
N PRO A 30 23.38 -15.98 6.31
CA PRO A 30 23.49 -14.53 6.17
C PRO A 30 24.88 -14.07 5.75
N GLN A 31 25.93 -14.75 6.21
CA GLN A 31 27.32 -14.38 5.91
C GLN A 31 27.67 -14.68 4.45
N LEU A 32 27.10 -15.73 3.87
CA LEU A 32 27.26 -16.05 2.45
C LEU A 32 26.64 -14.96 1.56
N ILE A 33 25.43 -14.50 1.90
CA ILE A 33 24.73 -13.47 1.14
C ILE A 33 25.42 -12.11 1.28
N SER A 34 25.79 -11.71 2.49
CA SER A 34 26.48 -10.43 2.69
C SER A 34 27.84 -10.40 2.01
N GLY A 35 28.61 -11.50 2.09
CA GLY A 35 29.91 -11.63 1.40
C GLY A 35 29.77 -11.57 -0.12
N PHE A 36 28.79 -12.29 -0.68
CA PHE A 36 28.49 -12.23 -2.12
C PHE A 36 28.10 -10.82 -2.58
N LEU A 37 27.17 -10.17 -1.88
CA LEU A 37 26.72 -8.83 -2.23
C LEU A 37 27.85 -7.82 -2.11
N SER A 38 28.66 -7.90 -1.06
CA SER A 38 29.83 -7.04 -0.89
C SER A 38 30.80 -7.20 -2.07
N ALA A 39 31.14 -8.43 -2.47
CA ALA A 39 32.04 -8.68 -3.58
C ALA A 39 31.50 -8.14 -4.91
N VAL A 40 30.19 -8.34 -5.19
CA VAL A 40 29.56 -7.83 -6.41
C VAL A 40 29.55 -6.30 -6.43
N LEU A 41 29.25 -5.65 -5.30
CA LEU A 41 29.21 -4.19 -5.21
C LEU A 41 30.61 -3.59 -5.38
N THR A 42 31.63 -4.15 -4.74
CA THR A 42 33.03 -3.72 -4.92
C THR A 42 33.47 -3.86 -6.38
N PHE A 43 33.13 -4.99 -7.03
CA PHE A 43 33.43 -5.20 -8.44
C PHE A 43 32.72 -4.17 -9.35
N MET A 44 31.47 -3.82 -9.06
CA MET A 44 30.73 -2.78 -9.77
C MET A 44 31.34 -1.39 -9.59
N ASP A 45 31.78 -1.05 -8.37
CA ASP A 45 32.47 0.21 -8.05
C ASP A 45 33.81 0.36 -8.78
N GLU A 46 34.48 -0.77 -9.07
CA GLU A 46 35.73 -0.80 -9.86
C GLU A 46 35.49 -0.62 -11.36
N ILE A 47 34.45 -1.25 -11.91
CA ILE A 47 34.13 -1.17 -13.35
C ILE A 47 33.50 0.16 -13.71
N ILE A 48 32.68 0.73 -12.82
CA ILE A 48 31.93 1.96 -13.07
C ILE A 48 32.23 2.98 -11.96
N PRO A 49 33.39 3.67 -12.01
CA PRO A 49 33.82 4.57 -10.93
C PRO A 49 32.89 5.75 -10.65
N THR A 50 32.04 6.11 -11.63
CA THR A 50 31.00 7.13 -11.50
C THR A 50 29.78 6.69 -10.69
N TYR A 51 29.63 5.39 -10.40
CA TYR A 51 28.48 4.80 -9.69
C TYR A 51 28.62 4.78 -8.15
N ARG A 52 29.73 5.30 -7.60
CA ARG A 52 30.16 5.19 -6.19
C ARG A 52 29.20 5.69 -5.10
N LYS A 53 27.98 6.11 -5.44
CA LYS A 53 26.98 6.64 -4.51
C LYS A 53 25.58 6.08 -4.72
N GLU A 54 25.35 5.24 -5.72
CA GLU A 54 24.01 4.81 -6.07
C GLU A 54 23.71 3.42 -5.54
N SER A 55 22.54 3.32 -4.94
CA SER A 55 21.99 2.13 -4.36
C SER A 55 21.58 1.10 -5.43
N GLY A 56 21.86 -0.18 -5.17
CA GLY A 56 21.76 -1.25 -6.16
C GLY A 56 20.42 -1.98 -6.15
N THR A 57 20.01 -2.48 -7.32
CA THR A 57 18.91 -3.44 -7.44
C THR A 57 19.37 -4.66 -8.23
N PHE A 58 19.22 -5.85 -7.65
CA PHE A 58 19.38 -7.12 -8.36
C PHE A 58 18.00 -7.77 -8.51
N SER A 59 17.54 -7.99 -9.73
CA SER A 59 16.23 -8.59 -9.98
C SER A 59 16.34 -9.91 -10.73
N ARG A 60 15.55 -10.90 -10.29
CA ARG A 60 15.38 -12.18 -11.00
C ARG A 60 13.95 -12.66 -10.82
N GLU A 61 13.24 -12.78 -11.94
CA GLU A 61 11.86 -13.27 -12.01
C GLU A 61 10.90 -12.54 -11.05
N ASP A 62 10.55 -13.20 -9.94
CA ASP A 62 9.57 -12.77 -8.94
C ASP A 62 10.25 -12.29 -7.64
N HIS A 63 11.58 -12.14 -7.64
CA HIS A 63 12.36 -11.67 -6.51
C HIS A 63 13.29 -10.50 -6.88
N VAL A 64 13.47 -9.60 -5.93
CA VAL A 64 14.38 -8.46 -6.03
C VAL A 64 15.19 -8.34 -4.75
N ILE A 65 16.46 -7.98 -4.89
CA ILE A 65 17.36 -7.60 -3.81
C ILE A 65 17.62 -6.10 -3.97
N ILE A 66 17.09 -5.32 -3.03
CA ILE A 66 17.28 -3.87 -2.95
C ILE A 66 18.44 -3.62 -2.00
N VAL A 67 19.46 -2.89 -2.45
CA VAL A 67 20.64 -2.56 -1.65
C VAL A 67 20.71 -1.05 -1.45
N GLU A 68 20.78 -0.62 -0.20
CA GLU A 68 20.97 0.79 0.17
C GLU A 68 22.24 0.94 1.00
N HIS A 69 22.90 2.09 0.84
CA HIS A 69 24.17 2.39 1.49
C HIS A 69 23.99 3.40 2.63
N GLY A 70 24.48 3.04 3.81
CA GLY A 70 24.76 3.96 4.91
C GLY A 70 26.19 4.49 4.85
N LYS A 71 26.61 5.16 5.92
CA LYS A 71 27.97 5.69 6.07
C LYS A 71 28.99 4.59 6.39
N ILE A 72 28.59 3.60 7.18
CA ILE A 72 29.44 2.53 7.74
C ILE A 72 28.94 1.15 7.29
N VAL A 73 27.62 0.98 7.18
CA VAL A 73 26.99 -0.30 6.82
C VAL A 73 26.23 -0.17 5.50
N SER A 74 25.86 -1.31 4.92
CA SER A 74 24.89 -1.42 3.83
C SER A 74 23.78 -2.35 4.25
N GLY A 75 22.57 -2.08 3.78
CA GLY A 75 21.41 -2.93 3.98
C GLY A 75 21.00 -3.57 2.67
N ALA A 76 20.65 -4.85 2.70
CA ALA A 76 20.06 -5.57 1.59
C ALA A 76 18.70 -6.15 2.00
N LEU A 77 17.66 -5.80 1.25
CA LEU A 77 16.29 -6.29 1.44
C LEU A 77 15.90 -7.19 0.28
N VAL A 78 15.56 -8.45 0.59
CA VAL A 78 15.03 -9.41 -0.37
C VAL A 78 13.50 -9.34 -0.32
N ALA A 79 12.88 -9.00 -1.45
CA ALA A 79 11.44 -8.80 -1.59
C ALA A 79 10.90 -9.41 -2.89
N THR A 80 9.57 -9.44 -3.04
CA THR A 80 8.91 -9.88 -4.29
C THR A 80 8.76 -8.76 -5.33
N SER A 81 8.95 -7.51 -4.91
CA SER A 81 8.84 -6.32 -5.74
C SER A 81 9.64 -5.19 -5.13
N GLU A 82 10.11 -4.26 -5.97
CA GLU A 82 10.72 -3.01 -5.54
C GLU A 82 9.72 -1.87 -5.71
N ASP A 83 9.70 -0.97 -4.73
CA ASP A 83 9.09 0.36 -4.86
C ASP A 83 9.82 1.39 -3.97
N ALA A 84 9.56 2.67 -4.21
CA ALA A 84 10.24 3.76 -3.50
C ALA A 84 9.98 3.78 -1.98
N ASP A 85 8.81 3.32 -1.50
CA ASP A 85 8.55 3.25 -0.06
C ASP A 85 9.39 2.14 0.59
N LEU A 86 9.53 0.97 -0.05
CA LEU A 86 10.43 -0.08 0.44
C LEU A 86 11.89 0.40 0.52
N ARG A 87 12.33 1.12 -0.51
CA ARG A 87 13.69 1.68 -0.57
C ARG A 87 13.90 2.75 0.52
N SER A 88 12.94 3.65 0.69
CA SER A 88 12.94 4.66 1.76
C SER A 88 12.95 4.03 3.16
N ARG A 89 12.13 3.00 3.40
CA ARG A 89 12.12 2.25 4.66
C ARG A 89 13.44 1.54 4.93
N LEU A 90 14.05 0.92 3.92
CA LEU A 90 15.36 0.30 4.04
C LEU A 90 16.43 1.33 4.42
N LYS A 91 16.45 2.49 3.74
CA LYS A 91 17.37 3.59 4.05
C LYS A 91 17.19 4.10 5.49
N ASN A 92 15.96 4.37 5.91
CA ASN A 92 15.66 4.79 7.28
C ASN A 92 16.09 3.72 8.31
N CYS A 93 15.88 2.44 8.00
CA CYS A 93 16.31 1.33 8.84
C CYS A 93 17.84 1.29 9.00
N ILE A 94 18.59 1.54 7.91
CA ILE A 94 20.05 1.60 7.92
C ILE A 94 20.53 2.80 8.77
N GLU A 95 19.96 3.98 8.55
CA GLU A 95 20.30 5.19 9.30
C GLU A 95 20.07 5.00 10.81
N MET A 96 18.93 4.42 11.18
CA MET A 96 18.62 4.07 12.58
C MET A 96 19.62 3.07 13.16
N PHE A 97 20.00 2.04 12.39
CA PHE A 97 20.99 1.06 12.83
C PHE A 97 22.35 1.72 13.10
N GLU A 98 22.79 2.59 12.21
CA GLU A 98 24.04 3.34 12.38
C GLU A 98 23.97 4.26 13.60
N ASP A 99 22.89 5.01 13.77
CA ASP A 99 22.76 5.96 14.88
C ASP A 99 22.77 5.26 16.25
N ILE A 100 22.13 4.09 16.36
CA ILE A 100 22.07 3.33 17.61
C ILE A 100 23.40 2.63 17.90
N TYR A 101 24.02 2.03 16.87
CA TYR A 101 25.15 1.12 17.08
C TYR A 101 26.49 1.63 16.57
N LYS A 102 26.60 2.90 16.16
CA LYS A 102 27.82 3.51 15.61
C LYS A 102 29.10 3.07 16.33
N ASN A 103 29.08 3.15 17.66
CA ASN A 103 30.23 2.84 18.51
C ASN A 103 30.58 1.34 18.53
N LYS A 104 29.57 0.46 18.39
CA LYS A 104 29.76 -0.99 18.34
C LYS A 104 30.24 -1.47 16.97
N ILE A 105 29.77 -0.83 15.89
CA ILE A 105 30.12 -1.18 14.50
C ILE A 105 31.57 -0.77 14.17
N SER A 106 32.01 0.37 14.71
CA SER A 106 33.34 0.95 14.45
C SER A 106 34.46 0.28 15.24
N GLY A 107 34.13 -0.63 16.16
CA GLY A 107 35.12 -1.39 16.93
C GLY A 107 35.93 -2.32 16.01
N THR A 108 37.25 -2.30 16.18
CA THR A 108 38.24 -3.10 15.44
C THR A 108 38.15 -4.61 15.69
N ASP A 109 37.24 -5.07 16.55
CA ASP A 109 37.07 -6.49 16.82
C ASP A 109 36.39 -7.19 15.64
N LYS A 110 37.16 -8.06 14.98
CA LYS A 110 36.68 -8.96 13.93
C LYS A 110 35.71 -10.04 14.45
N TYR A 111 35.56 -10.16 15.76
CA TYR A 111 34.71 -11.14 16.43
C TYR A 111 33.56 -10.42 17.12
N LEU A 112 32.53 -10.09 16.36
CA LEU A 112 31.26 -9.65 16.93
C LEU A 112 30.64 -10.82 17.67
N GLN A 113 30.28 -10.62 18.94
CA GLN A 113 29.51 -11.62 19.68
C GLN A 113 28.13 -11.77 19.02
N GLU A 114 27.66 -13.00 18.91
CA GLU A 114 26.29 -13.27 18.47
C GLU A 114 25.30 -12.54 19.39
N GLY A 115 24.26 -11.94 18.79
CA GLY A 115 23.17 -11.30 19.51
C GLY A 115 23.39 -9.86 19.97
N ILE A 116 24.54 -9.23 19.67
CA ILE A 116 24.81 -7.81 20.03
C ILE A 116 23.74 -6.83 19.51
N PHE A 117 23.07 -7.19 18.42
CA PHE A 117 22.11 -6.37 17.69
C PHE A 117 20.68 -6.92 17.72
N ASP A 118 20.39 -7.93 18.54
CA ASP A 118 19.07 -8.59 18.54
C ASP A 118 17.94 -7.66 18.97
N ASP A 119 18.24 -6.67 19.82
CA ASP A 119 17.34 -5.61 20.26
C ASP A 119 16.86 -4.72 19.09
N PHE A 120 17.56 -4.74 17.96
CA PHE A 120 17.14 -4.06 16.74
C PHE A 120 15.89 -4.68 16.09
N THR A 121 15.57 -5.94 16.42
CA THR A 121 14.45 -6.68 15.82
C THR A 121 13.12 -5.96 15.93
N SER A 122 12.81 -5.38 17.09
CA SER A 122 11.56 -4.65 17.30
C SER A 122 11.45 -3.41 16.40
N LEU A 123 12.57 -2.73 16.14
CA LEU A 123 12.61 -1.57 15.23
C LEU A 123 12.42 -1.98 13.77
N VAL A 124 13.02 -3.11 13.36
CA VAL A 124 12.81 -3.68 12.01
C VAL A 124 11.34 -4.06 11.83
N LYS A 125 10.76 -4.79 12.78
CA LYS A 125 9.35 -5.17 12.73
C LYS A 125 8.44 -3.95 12.64
N ARG A 126 8.68 -2.91 13.45
CA ARG A 126 7.92 -1.66 13.39
C ARG A 126 8.06 -0.94 12.03
N THR A 127 9.26 -0.93 11.47
CA THR A 127 9.56 -0.25 10.19
C THR A 127 8.87 -0.93 9.01
N PHE A 128 8.78 -2.25 9.02
CA PHE A 128 8.23 -3.05 7.93
C PHE A 128 6.84 -3.63 8.21
N ALA A 129 6.23 -3.34 9.36
CA ALA A 129 4.95 -3.92 9.80
C ALA A 129 3.86 -3.86 8.74
N ILE A 130 3.63 -2.68 8.14
CA ILE A 130 2.57 -2.47 7.13
C ILE A 130 2.84 -3.18 5.79
N ARG A 131 4.08 -3.63 5.56
CA ARG A 131 4.47 -4.44 4.39
C ARG A 131 4.33 -5.93 4.63
N ILE A 132 4.30 -6.34 5.89
CA ILE A 132 4.05 -7.72 6.32
C ILE A 132 2.55 -7.94 6.52
N ILE A 133 1.89 -6.97 7.14
CA ILE A 133 0.49 -6.95 7.52
C ILE A 133 -0.24 -5.94 6.62
N GLU A 134 -0.94 -6.45 5.60
CA GLU A 134 -1.63 -5.58 4.65
C GLU A 134 -2.81 -4.83 5.30
N PRO A 135 -3.08 -3.56 4.92
CA PRO A 135 -4.16 -2.75 5.51
C PRO A 135 -5.54 -3.40 5.50
N PHE A 136 -5.84 -4.21 4.49
CA PHE A 136 -7.17 -4.80 4.28
C PHE A 136 -7.33 -6.18 4.93
N CYS A 137 -6.26 -6.74 5.50
CA CYS A 137 -6.30 -8.00 6.22
C CYS A 137 -7.07 -7.87 7.54
N THR A 138 -7.73 -8.96 7.94
CA THR A 138 -8.53 -9.04 9.17
C THR A 138 -7.80 -9.88 10.23
N PRO A 139 -7.35 -9.28 11.34
CA PRO A 139 -6.81 -10.04 12.47
C PRO A 139 -7.92 -10.80 13.21
N VAL A 140 -7.63 -12.05 13.59
CA VAL A 140 -8.55 -12.94 14.32
C VAL A 140 -7.84 -13.49 15.55
N ILE A 141 -8.47 -13.34 16.72
CA ILE A 141 -7.94 -13.88 17.97
C ILE A 141 -8.05 -15.41 17.96
N LEU A 142 -6.90 -16.08 18.10
CA LEU A 142 -6.82 -17.52 18.31
C LEU A 142 -6.85 -17.86 19.81
N LYS A 143 -6.11 -17.09 20.61
CA LYS A 143 -5.96 -17.26 22.06
C LYS A 143 -5.94 -15.91 22.73
N SER A 144 -6.56 -15.81 23.90
CA SER A 144 -6.52 -14.57 24.68
C SER A 144 -5.07 -14.26 25.09
N PRO A 145 -4.54 -13.07 24.73
CA PRO A 145 -3.19 -12.70 25.13
C PRO A 145 -3.10 -12.53 26.66
N PRO A 146 -1.93 -12.81 27.26
CA PRO A 146 -1.70 -12.61 28.70
C PRO A 146 -1.93 -11.17 29.14
N LYS A 147 -2.24 -10.98 30.42
CA LYS A 147 -2.46 -9.63 31.00
C LYS A 147 -1.24 -8.70 30.86
N SER A 148 -0.02 -9.25 30.78
CA SER A 148 1.21 -8.47 30.56
C SER A 148 1.19 -7.69 29.24
N TYR A 149 0.54 -8.20 28.19
CA TYR A 149 0.40 -7.47 26.92
C TYR A 149 -0.59 -6.30 26.99
N LEU A 150 -1.40 -6.23 28.06
CA LEU A 150 -2.31 -5.11 28.30
C LEU A 150 -1.64 -3.94 29.02
N GLU A 151 -0.34 -4.04 29.33
CA GLU A 151 0.44 -2.96 29.97
C GLU A 151 0.73 -1.82 28.97
N SER A 152 0.93 -2.14 27.70
CA SER A 152 1.04 -1.13 26.64
C SER A 152 -0.33 -0.54 26.30
N PRO A 153 -0.52 0.79 26.42
CA PRO A 153 -1.80 1.43 26.09
C PRO A 153 -2.24 1.20 24.64
N ALA A 154 -1.28 1.18 23.71
CA ALA A 154 -1.54 0.95 22.29
C ALA A 154 -2.03 -0.48 22.06
N THR A 155 -1.30 -1.48 22.57
CA THR A 155 -1.65 -2.90 22.45
C THR A 155 -3.02 -3.19 23.06
N LYS A 156 -3.30 -2.65 24.26
CA LYS A 156 -4.61 -2.77 24.90
C LYS A 156 -5.74 -2.20 24.04
N THR A 157 -5.52 -1.03 23.45
CA THR A 157 -6.53 -0.37 22.60
C THR A 157 -6.78 -1.17 21.33
N VAL A 158 -5.71 -1.68 20.69
CA VAL A 158 -5.82 -2.57 19.52
C VAL A 158 -6.59 -3.84 19.88
N ILE A 159 -6.18 -4.57 20.92
CA ILE A 159 -6.83 -5.82 21.37
C ILE A 159 -8.33 -5.62 21.64
N ASN A 160 -8.69 -4.54 22.33
CA ASN A 160 -10.10 -4.25 22.64
C ASN A 160 -10.96 -3.93 21.40
N THR A 161 -10.32 -3.60 20.28
CA THR A 161 -11.00 -3.27 19.01
C THR A 161 -11.13 -4.48 18.08
N LEU A 162 -10.37 -5.56 18.34
CA LEU A 162 -10.39 -6.80 17.57
C LEU A 162 -11.75 -7.51 17.72
N ASP A 163 -12.45 -7.68 16.61
CA ASP A 163 -13.75 -8.39 16.55
C ASP A 163 -13.76 -9.53 15.51
N GLY A 164 -12.64 -9.77 14.83
CA GLY A 164 -12.53 -10.77 13.76
C GLY A 164 -13.23 -10.37 12.46
N VAL A 165 -13.68 -9.12 12.32
CA VAL A 165 -14.37 -8.58 11.15
C VAL A 165 -13.66 -7.33 10.62
N LYS A 166 -13.15 -6.48 11.51
CA LYS A 166 -12.48 -5.24 11.14
C LYS A 166 -11.12 -5.51 10.51
N SER A 167 -10.81 -4.81 9.42
CA SER A 167 -9.47 -4.82 8.83
C SER A 167 -8.50 -3.99 9.66
N VAL A 168 -7.20 -4.16 9.42
CA VAL A 168 -6.15 -3.33 10.05
C VAL A 168 -6.39 -1.83 9.84
N LEU A 169 -6.81 -1.44 8.63
CA LEU A 169 -7.20 -0.06 8.32
C LEU A 169 -8.38 0.42 9.16
N GLU A 170 -9.44 -0.38 9.27
CA GLU A 170 -10.63 -0.01 10.06
C GLU A 170 -10.31 0.08 11.56
N ILE A 171 -9.42 -0.78 12.07
CA ILE A 171 -8.93 -0.71 13.44
C ILE A 171 -8.15 0.60 13.65
N SER A 172 -7.24 0.95 12.75
CA SER A 172 -6.49 2.23 12.81
C SER A 172 -7.42 3.43 12.84
N LEU A 173 -8.47 3.45 12.01
CA LEU A 173 -9.47 4.53 12.02
C LEU A 173 -10.27 4.57 13.33
N ALA A 174 -10.66 3.42 13.86
CA ALA A 174 -11.44 3.32 15.10
C ALA A 174 -10.61 3.75 16.33
N THR A 175 -9.33 3.39 16.40
CA THR A 175 -8.45 3.73 17.52
C THR A 175 -7.78 5.09 17.38
N LYS A 176 -7.83 5.69 16.18
CA LYS A 176 -7.05 6.88 15.81
C LYS A 176 -5.53 6.72 15.98
N LEU A 177 -5.06 5.47 15.99
CA LEU A 177 -3.63 5.17 15.98
C LEU A 177 -3.13 5.12 14.52
N PRO A 178 -1.90 5.58 14.24
CA PRO A 178 -1.25 5.36 12.96
C PRO A 178 -1.29 3.88 12.54
N ILE A 179 -1.54 3.62 11.26
CA ILE A 179 -1.74 2.26 10.75
C ILE A 179 -0.50 1.39 10.95
N GLU A 180 0.69 1.98 10.93
CA GLU A 180 1.96 1.33 11.21
C GLU A 180 2.04 0.82 12.65
N ILE A 181 1.52 1.59 13.61
CA ILE A 181 1.46 1.17 15.01
C ILE A 181 0.50 -0.01 15.14
N VAL A 182 -0.70 0.09 14.57
CA VAL A 182 -1.67 -1.02 14.60
C VAL A 182 -1.12 -2.29 13.96
N ALA A 183 -0.49 -2.17 12.78
CA ALA A 183 0.14 -3.29 12.09
C ALA A 183 1.27 -3.91 12.92
N HIS A 184 2.08 -3.09 13.60
CA HIS A 184 3.15 -3.56 14.48
C HIS A 184 2.61 -4.35 15.68
N GLU A 185 1.60 -3.82 16.38
CA GLU A 185 0.97 -4.51 17.51
C GLU A 185 0.35 -5.86 17.09
N ILE A 186 -0.30 -5.90 15.92
CA ILE A 186 -0.84 -7.15 15.36
C ILE A 186 0.29 -8.14 15.05
N LEU A 187 1.38 -7.67 14.46
CA LEU A 187 2.53 -8.52 14.11
C LEU A 187 3.17 -9.16 15.36
N GLU A 188 3.39 -8.40 16.44
CA GLU A 188 3.93 -8.96 17.69
C GLU A 188 3.00 -10.04 18.27
N LEU A 189 1.69 -9.79 18.28
CA LEU A 189 0.71 -10.76 18.78
C LEU A 189 0.61 -12.01 17.89
N MET A 190 0.87 -11.89 16.58
CA MET A 190 0.93 -13.02 15.65
C MET A 190 2.18 -13.86 15.86
N ASP A 191 3.34 -13.24 16.06
CA ASP A 191 4.61 -13.95 16.28
C ASP A 191 4.55 -14.81 17.56
N GLU A 192 3.82 -14.34 18.57
CA GLU A 192 3.55 -15.05 19.82
C GLU A 192 2.38 -16.07 19.71
N GLY A 193 1.73 -16.15 18.55
CA GLY A 193 0.67 -17.12 18.26
C GLY A 193 -0.68 -16.83 18.90
N PHE A 194 -0.93 -15.58 19.33
CA PHE A 194 -2.23 -15.14 19.86
C PHE A 194 -3.22 -14.78 18.75
N LEU A 195 -2.73 -14.26 17.63
CA LEU A 195 -3.52 -13.85 16.49
C LEU A 195 -3.18 -14.64 15.23
N ASP A 196 -4.14 -14.69 14.32
CA ASP A 196 -3.94 -15.06 12.91
C ASP A 196 -4.50 -13.94 12.02
N ILE A 197 -4.08 -13.90 10.76
CA ILE A 197 -4.64 -13.00 9.76
C ILE A 197 -5.43 -13.77 8.73
N LYS A 198 -6.67 -13.33 8.54
CA LYS A 198 -7.54 -13.79 7.47
C LYS A 198 -7.73 -12.71 6.42
N CYS A 199 -7.75 -13.13 5.17
CA CYS A 199 -8.20 -12.29 4.06
C CYS A 199 -9.69 -12.55 3.89
N ILE A 200 -10.54 -11.66 4.40
CA ILE A 200 -11.99 -11.75 4.25
C ILE A 200 -12.37 -10.79 3.13
N CYS A 201 -12.88 -11.33 2.02
CA CYS A 201 -13.35 -10.49 0.93
C CYS A 201 -14.66 -9.80 1.32
N LYS A 202 -14.62 -8.47 1.41
CA LYS A 202 -15.76 -7.56 1.62
C LYS A 202 -16.24 -7.01 0.28
N SER A 203 -17.50 -6.58 0.23
CA SER A 203 -18.08 -6.05 -1.01
C SER A 203 -17.44 -4.75 -1.48
N SER A 204 -16.82 -3.99 -0.56
CA SER A 204 -16.11 -2.74 -0.81
C SER A 204 -14.67 -2.93 -1.30
N ASP A 205 -14.14 -4.15 -1.23
CA ASP A 205 -12.73 -4.42 -1.54
C ASP A 205 -12.48 -4.26 -3.04
N VAL A 206 -11.29 -3.75 -3.38
CA VAL A 206 -10.83 -3.64 -4.78
C VAL A 206 -9.51 -4.42 -4.90
N TYR A 207 -9.46 -5.28 -5.91
CA TYR A 207 -8.32 -6.15 -6.17
C TYR A 207 -7.67 -5.80 -7.50
N LYS A 208 -6.38 -6.12 -7.63
CA LYS A 208 -5.65 -6.10 -8.89
C LYS A 208 -4.98 -7.46 -9.15
N LEU A 209 -4.71 -7.73 -10.42
CA LEU A 209 -4.01 -8.94 -10.85
C LEU A 209 -2.53 -8.86 -10.48
N THR A 210 -1.98 -9.99 -10.01
CA THR A 210 -0.53 -10.16 -9.90
C THR A 210 0.05 -10.64 -11.24
N LYS A 211 1.38 -10.65 -11.37
CA LYS A 211 2.06 -11.29 -12.52
C LYS A 211 1.59 -12.74 -12.70
N ARG A 212 1.39 -13.47 -11.61
CA ARG A 212 0.87 -14.85 -11.61
C ARG A 212 -0.57 -14.90 -12.11
N GLY A 213 -1.43 -13.97 -11.69
CA GLY A 213 -2.80 -13.82 -12.21
C GLY A 213 -2.82 -13.60 -13.72
N ILE A 214 -1.99 -12.66 -14.22
CA ILE A 214 -1.88 -12.37 -15.66
C ILE A 214 -1.40 -13.62 -16.43
N ARG A 215 -0.36 -14.31 -15.93
CA ARG A 215 0.11 -15.56 -16.54
C ARG A 215 -0.99 -16.62 -16.59
N ALA A 216 -1.75 -16.78 -15.51
CA ALA A 216 -2.84 -17.75 -15.44
C ALA A 216 -3.98 -17.45 -16.43
N LEU A 217 -4.26 -16.17 -16.70
CA LEU A 217 -5.18 -15.78 -17.78
C LEU A 217 -4.63 -16.13 -19.15
N ASN A 218 -3.34 -15.89 -19.39
CA ASN A 218 -2.70 -16.18 -20.67
C ASN A 218 -2.60 -17.69 -20.94
N THR A 219 -2.35 -18.51 -19.92
CA THR A 219 -2.25 -19.96 -20.04
C THR A 219 -3.60 -20.67 -19.86
N LEU A 220 -4.65 -19.93 -19.46
CA LEU A 220 -5.99 -20.46 -19.16
C LEU A 220 -5.97 -21.64 -18.18
N SER A 221 -5.02 -21.64 -17.24
CA SER A 221 -4.76 -22.79 -16.36
C SER A 221 -4.75 -22.37 -14.90
N ILE A 222 -5.78 -22.81 -14.15
CA ILE A 222 -5.84 -22.73 -12.69
C ILE A 222 -6.33 -24.08 -12.18
N THR A 223 -5.61 -24.65 -11.22
CA THR A 223 -5.96 -25.91 -10.55
C THR A 223 -6.60 -25.60 -9.20
N PRO A 224 -7.93 -25.55 -9.11
CA PRO A 224 -8.63 -25.30 -7.86
C PRO A 224 -8.69 -26.54 -6.95
N PRO A 225 -8.96 -26.34 -5.65
CA PRO A 225 -9.51 -27.39 -4.80
C PRO A 225 -10.88 -27.83 -5.32
N GLY A 226 -11.29 -29.08 -5.02
CA GLY A 226 -12.48 -29.71 -5.63
C GLY A 226 -13.83 -28.99 -5.40
N ASN A 227 -13.91 -28.05 -4.46
CA ASN A 227 -15.09 -27.22 -4.21
C ASN A 227 -15.21 -26.01 -5.17
N LEU A 228 -14.15 -25.65 -5.90
CA LEU A 228 -14.13 -24.49 -6.80
C LEU A 228 -13.96 -24.94 -8.26
N ARG A 229 -14.56 -24.20 -9.20
CA ARG A 229 -14.47 -24.50 -10.63
C ARG A 229 -13.48 -23.58 -11.36
N SER A 230 -12.58 -24.16 -12.16
CA SER A 230 -11.54 -23.42 -12.90
C SER A 230 -12.11 -22.37 -13.86
N ASN A 231 -13.21 -22.69 -14.55
CA ASN A 231 -13.83 -21.76 -15.50
C ASN A 231 -14.39 -20.49 -14.80
N ILE A 232 -14.96 -20.65 -13.61
CA ILE A 232 -15.45 -19.52 -12.81
C ILE A 232 -14.28 -18.69 -12.28
N LEU A 233 -13.20 -19.34 -11.84
CA LEU A 233 -11.97 -18.65 -11.41
C LEU A 233 -11.38 -17.79 -12.53
N LEU A 234 -11.22 -18.34 -13.73
CA LEU A 234 -10.71 -17.60 -14.88
C LEU A 234 -11.63 -16.43 -15.25
N LYS A 235 -12.96 -16.63 -15.20
CA LYS A 235 -13.93 -15.56 -15.45
C LYS A 235 -13.89 -14.45 -14.41
N ILE A 236 -13.75 -14.79 -13.13
CA ILE A 236 -13.57 -13.79 -12.07
C ILE A 236 -12.26 -13.04 -12.29
N LEU A 237 -11.18 -13.77 -12.58
CA LEU A 237 -9.86 -13.21 -12.80
C LEU A 237 -9.84 -12.24 -14.01
N SER A 238 -10.61 -12.52 -15.07
CA SER A 238 -10.73 -11.60 -16.22
C SER A 238 -11.52 -10.32 -15.93
N GLU A 239 -12.36 -10.30 -14.89
CA GLU A 239 -13.11 -9.10 -14.49
C GLU A 239 -12.34 -8.20 -13.52
N ILE A 240 -11.25 -8.68 -12.92
CA ILE A 240 -10.46 -7.92 -11.94
C ILE A 240 -9.64 -6.87 -12.69
N ASP A 241 -10.05 -5.61 -12.55
CA ASP A 241 -9.54 -4.47 -13.32
C ASP A 241 -8.82 -3.41 -12.47
N GLY A 242 -8.74 -3.59 -11.15
CA GLY A 242 -8.14 -2.62 -10.23
C GLY A 242 -9.01 -1.40 -9.94
N ILE A 243 -10.28 -1.38 -10.39
CA ILE A 243 -11.17 -0.22 -10.30
C ILE A 243 -12.49 -0.60 -9.63
N ARG A 244 -13.16 -1.65 -10.14
CA ARG A 244 -14.45 -2.09 -9.63
C ARG A 244 -14.29 -2.81 -8.29
N THR A 245 -15.25 -2.57 -7.41
CA THR A 245 -15.33 -3.28 -6.13
C THR A 245 -15.75 -4.74 -6.35
N ALA A 246 -15.37 -5.60 -5.41
CA ALA A 246 -15.77 -7.01 -5.36
C ALA A 246 -17.29 -7.17 -5.46
N GLY A 247 -18.06 -6.28 -4.82
CA GLY A 247 -19.51 -6.27 -4.88
C GLY A 247 -20.06 -5.92 -6.26
N GLU A 248 -19.43 -4.99 -6.99
CA GLU A 248 -19.80 -4.65 -8.37
C GLU A 248 -19.50 -5.82 -9.32
N ILE A 249 -18.32 -6.43 -9.21
CA ILE A 249 -17.93 -7.58 -10.04
C ILE A 249 -18.87 -8.79 -9.78
N ALA A 250 -19.18 -9.07 -8.51
CA ALA A 250 -20.10 -10.16 -8.16
C ALA A 250 -21.50 -9.97 -8.77
N LYS A 251 -22.00 -8.73 -8.79
CA LYS A 251 -23.29 -8.37 -9.42
C LYS A 251 -23.25 -8.57 -10.94
N GLU A 252 -22.20 -8.11 -11.60
CA GLU A 252 -22.01 -8.26 -13.05
C GLU A 252 -21.97 -9.74 -13.46
N LEU A 253 -21.24 -10.55 -12.70
CA LEU A 253 -21.14 -11.99 -12.91
C LEU A 253 -22.38 -12.77 -12.49
N LYS A 254 -23.37 -12.10 -11.87
CA LYS A 254 -24.60 -12.70 -11.33
C LYS A 254 -24.32 -13.83 -10.34
N LEU A 255 -23.28 -13.68 -9.51
CA LEU A 255 -22.89 -14.64 -8.49
C LEU A 255 -23.32 -14.17 -7.09
N PRO A 256 -23.90 -15.05 -6.25
CA PRO A 256 -24.12 -14.74 -4.84
C PRO A 256 -22.80 -14.36 -4.16
N PHE A 257 -22.79 -13.27 -3.40
CA PHE A 257 -21.55 -12.71 -2.83
C PHE A 257 -20.78 -13.71 -1.96
N ASN A 258 -21.47 -14.55 -1.19
CA ASN A 258 -20.82 -15.58 -0.36
C ASN A 258 -20.00 -16.56 -1.21
N LYS A 259 -20.55 -17.02 -2.34
CA LYS A 259 -19.81 -17.89 -3.27
C LYS A 259 -18.66 -17.13 -3.95
N PHE A 260 -18.90 -15.90 -4.37
CA PHE A 260 -17.84 -15.05 -4.96
C PHE A 260 -16.67 -14.84 -4.00
N SER A 261 -16.96 -14.60 -2.71
CA SER A 261 -15.96 -14.44 -1.66
C SER A 261 -15.06 -15.68 -1.52
N GLU A 262 -15.61 -16.90 -1.60
CA GLU A 262 -14.82 -18.14 -1.58
C GLU A 262 -13.80 -18.20 -2.73
N TYR A 263 -14.20 -17.82 -3.95
CA TYR A 263 -13.31 -17.75 -5.11
C TYR A 263 -12.21 -16.69 -4.93
N ILE A 264 -12.57 -15.49 -4.45
CA ILE A 264 -11.61 -14.42 -4.19
C ILE A 264 -10.61 -14.82 -3.12
N GLN A 265 -11.06 -15.44 -2.03
CA GLN A 265 -10.19 -15.91 -0.95
C GLN A 265 -9.15 -16.92 -1.46
N PHE A 266 -9.57 -17.86 -2.31
CA PHE A 266 -8.63 -18.78 -2.96
C PHE A 266 -7.65 -18.03 -3.88
N LEU A 267 -8.14 -17.17 -4.78
CA LEU A 267 -7.30 -16.42 -5.71
C LEU A 267 -6.26 -15.57 -4.97
N HIS A 268 -6.65 -14.94 -3.87
CA HIS A 268 -5.79 -14.11 -3.04
C HIS A 268 -4.76 -14.97 -2.29
N LYS A 269 -5.20 -16.07 -1.66
CA LYS A 269 -4.33 -16.99 -0.93
C LYS A 269 -3.24 -17.58 -1.83
N GLU A 270 -3.59 -17.99 -3.04
CA GLU A 270 -2.66 -18.51 -4.04
C GLU A 270 -1.87 -17.41 -4.77
N GLY A 271 -2.14 -16.13 -4.47
CA GLY A 271 -1.40 -14.99 -5.01
C GLY A 271 -1.65 -14.71 -6.50
N PHE A 272 -2.81 -15.07 -7.04
CA PHE A 272 -3.24 -14.62 -8.37
C PHE A 272 -3.71 -13.17 -8.36
N ILE A 273 -4.18 -12.69 -7.21
CA ILE A 273 -4.66 -11.34 -6.98
C ILE A 273 -4.09 -10.80 -5.68
N GLU A 274 -4.06 -9.48 -5.58
CA GLU A 274 -3.73 -8.78 -4.33
C GLU A 274 -4.63 -7.56 -4.17
N TYR A 275 -4.74 -7.06 -2.93
CA TYR A 275 -5.38 -5.77 -2.69
C TYR A 275 -4.66 -4.66 -3.44
N ILE A 276 -5.42 -3.65 -3.88
CA ILE A 276 -4.82 -2.39 -4.33
C ILE A 276 -4.12 -1.69 -3.15
N THR A 277 -3.20 -0.78 -3.45
CA THR A 277 -2.54 0.02 -2.40
C THR A 277 -3.50 1.07 -1.82
N LEU A 278 -3.20 1.59 -0.62
CA LEU A 278 -3.97 2.71 -0.04
C LEU A 278 -3.97 3.95 -0.94
N HIS A 279 -2.84 4.23 -1.60
CA HIS A 279 -2.71 5.31 -2.57
C HIS A 279 -3.62 5.11 -3.79
N HIS A 280 -3.68 3.90 -4.32
CA HIS A 280 -4.63 3.55 -5.38
C HIS A 280 -6.08 3.78 -4.94
N LEU A 281 -6.44 3.30 -3.74
CA LEU A 281 -7.79 3.46 -3.20
C LEU A 281 -8.14 4.96 -3.04
N ALA A 282 -7.21 5.77 -2.55
CA ALA A 282 -7.39 7.21 -2.45
C ALA A 282 -7.67 7.85 -3.81
N ILE A 283 -6.94 7.46 -4.86
CA ILE A 283 -7.16 7.97 -6.23
C ILE A 283 -8.56 7.58 -6.74
N LEU A 284 -9.00 6.34 -6.53
CA LEU A 284 -10.35 5.90 -6.91
C LEU A 284 -11.45 6.70 -6.17
N ILE A 285 -11.27 6.91 -4.87
CA ILE A 285 -12.19 7.71 -4.04
C ILE A 285 -12.25 9.15 -4.56
N LEU A 286 -11.11 9.80 -4.78
CA LEU A 286 -11.05 11.18 -5.25
C LEU A 286 -11.70 11.34 -6.64
N LYS A 287 -11.44 10.39 -7.54
CA LYS A 287 -12.10 10.37 -8.84
C LYS A 287 -13.62 10.27 -8.69
N ASP A 288 -14.12 9.35 -7.86
CA ASP A 288 -15.55 9.19 -7.65
C ASP A 288 -16.18 10.42 -6.98
N VAL A 289 -15.43 11.12 -6.11
CA VAL A 289 -15.86 12.42 -5.56
C VAL A 289 -16.02 13.45 -6.68
N ILE A 290 -15.06 13.57 -7.60
CA ILE A 290 -15.15 14.51 -8.72
C ILE A 290 -16.32 14.15 -9.64
N ASP A 291 -16.49 12.88 -10.00
CA ASP A 291 -17.62 12.43 -10.83
C ASP A 291 -18.96 12.76 -10.17
N LEU A 292 -19.08 12.60 -8.84
CA LEU A 292 -20.30 12.94 -8.11
C LEU A 292 -20.50 14.46 -8.03
N LEU A 293 -19.45 15.26 -7.88
CA LEU A 293 -19.54 16.73 -7.95
C LEU A 293 -20.04 17.17 -9.32
N LEU A 294 -19.44 16.65 -10.40
CA LEU A 294 -19.81 16.96 -11.77
C LEU A 294 -21.24 16.50 -12.10
N ALA A 295 -21.66 15.34 -11.61
CA ALA A 295 -23.04 14.87 -11.78
C ALA A 295 -24.05 15.79 -11.08
N ASN A 296 -23.72 16.31 -9.89
CA ASN A 296 -24.55 17.31 -9.23
C ASN A 296 -24.55 18.64 -10.00
N CYS A 297 -23.40 19.12 -10.47
CA CYS A 297 -23.33 20.31 -11.34
C CYS A 297 -24.21 20.16 -12.58
N LEU A 298 -24.13 19.01 -13.25
CA LEU A 298 -24.94 18.73 -14.44
C LEU A 298 -26.43 18.80 -14.13
N LYS A 299 -26.84 18.27 -12.97
CA LYS A 299 -28.23 18.29 -12.50
C LYS A 299 -28.74 19.71 -12.19
N TYR A 300 -27.92 20.55 -11.54
CA TYR A 300 -28.35 21.87 -11.07
C TYR A 300 -28.10 23.01 -12.06
N LEU A 301 -27.03 22.92 -12.87
CA LEU A 301 -26.51 24.02 -13.70
C LEU A 301 -26.57 23.72 -15.20
N GLY A 302 -26.77 22.46 -15.58
CA GLY A 302 -26.79 22.01 -16.97
C GLY A 302 -25.40 21.79 -17.57
N LYS A 303 -25.38 21.23 -18.79
CA LYS A 303 -24.17 20.72 -19.45
C LYS A 303 -23.10 21.80 -19.69
N SER A 304 -23.49 22.93 -20.28
CA SER A 304 -22.55 24.02 -20.64
C SER A 304 -21.80 24.55 -19.42
N LYS A 305 -22.55 24.99 -18.39
CA LYS A 305 -21.95 25.56 -17.17
C LYS A 305 -21.08 24.55 -16.43
N THR A 306 -21.42 23.27 -16.48
CA THR A 306 -20.60 22.21 -15.85
C THR A 306 -19.24 22.10 -16.52
N VAL A 307 -19.18 22.18 -17.86
CA VAL A 307 -17.91 22.19 -18.61
C VAL A 307 -17.09 23.43 -18.26
N ASP A 308 -17.73 24.60 -18.23
CA ASP A 308 -17.06 25.87 -17.93
C ASP A 308 -16.42 25.84 -16.52
N ILE A 309 -17.17 25.37 -15.52
CA ILE A 309 -16.69 25.22 -14.14
C ILE A 309 -15.53 24.23 -14.06
N PHE A 310 -15.65 23.10 -14.75
CA PHE A 310 -14.58 22.12 -14.76
C PHE A 310 -13.31 22.69 -15.39
N GLN A 311 -13.42 23.38 -16.52
CA GLN A 311 -12.26 23.98 -17.19
C GLN A 311 -11.62 25.08 -16.34
N LEU A 312 -12.41 25.94 -15.69
CA LEU A 312 -11.90 26.94 -14.75
C LEU A 312 -11.14 26.30 -13.57
N ALA A 313 -11.73 25.27 -12.97
CA ALA A 313 -11.10 24.54 -11.87
C ALA A 313 -9.80 23.83 -12.31
N LYS A 314 -9.83 23.25 -13.52
CA LYS A 314 -8.68 22.58 -14.17
C LYS A 314 -7.55 23.58 -14.42
N GLU A 315 -7.82 24.76 -14.97
CA GLU A 315 -6.82 25.79 -15.23
C GLU A 315 -6.19 26.33 -13.93
N LYS A 316 -6.99 26.56 -12.86
CA LYS A 316 -6.42 26.96 -11.55
C LYS A 316 -5.52 25.86 -10.99
N ALA A 317 -5.91 24.60 -11.13
CA ALA A 317 -5.15 23.46 -10.61
C ALA A 317 -3.87 23.16 -11.43
N LYS A 318 -3.92 23.36 -12.76
CA LYS A 318 -2.79 23.19 -13.68
C LYS A 318 -1.58 24.06 -13.31
N LYS A 319 -1.81 25.25 -12.75
CA LYS A 319 -0.74 26.16 -12.28
C LYS A 319 0.15 25.54 -11.20
N VAL A 320 -0.39 24.59 -10.43
CA VAL A 320 0.32 23.92 -9.33
C VAL A 320 0.74 22.51 -9.74
N TYR A 321 -0.13 21.79 -10.46
CA TYR A 321 0.11 20.42 -10.88
C TYR A 321 -0.14 20.24 -12.38
N THR A 322 0.93 20.24 -13.18
CA THR A 322 0.88 20.12 -14.64
C THR A 322 0.14 18.86 -15.11
N ARG A 323 0.25 17.77 -14.35
CA ARG A 323 -0.35 16.45 -14.66
C ARG A 323 -1.88 16.48 -14.81
N ILE A 324 -2.54 17.49 -14.23
CA ILE A 324 -4.00 17.69 -14.35
C ILE A 324 -4.41 17.92 -15.82
N GLU A 325 -3.51 18.38 -16.68
CA GLU A 325 -3.78 18.58 -18.11
C GLU A 325 -4.32 17.32 -18.79
N THR A 326 -3.84 16.14 -18.39
CA THR A 326 -4.26 14.83 -18.92
C THR A 326 -5.66 14.41 -18.50
N ILE A 327 -6.28 15.09 -17.54
CA ILE A 327 -7.62 14.75 -17.05
C ILE A 327 -8.66 15.36 -17.99
N GLU A 328 -9.35 14.52 -18.75
CA GLU A 328 -10.42 14.93 -19.66
C GLU A 328 -11.81 14.51 -19.16
N LEU A 329 -12.84 15.17 -19.70
CA LEU A 329 -14.22 14.78 -19.46
C LEU A 329 -14.71 13.89 -20.60
N THR A 330 -15.27 12.73 -20.22
CA THR A 330 -16.07 11.92 -21.12
C THR A 330 -17.37 12.62 -21.51
N ASN A 331 -18.02 12.14 -22.57
CA ASN A 331 -19.32 12.64 -23.04
C ASN A 331 -20.42 12.67 -21.95
N ASN A 332 -20.26 11.83 -20.91
CA ASN A 332 -21.20 11.69 -19.79
C ASN A 332 -20.82 12.54 -18.57
N MET A 333 -19.92 13.53 -18.72
CA MET A 333 -19.45 14.41 -17.63
C MET A 333 -18.81 13.66 -16.46
N ARG A 334 -18.05 12.62 -16.80
CA ARG A 334 -17.17 11.89 -15.87
C ARG A 334 -15.73 12.07 -16.29
N ILE A 335 -14.81 12.00 -15.34
CA ILE A 335 -13.39 11.97 -15.66
C ILE A 335 -13.07 10.72 -16.48
N ASP A 336 -12.39 10.92 -17.61
CA ASP A 336 -11.75 9.81 -18.32
C ASP A 336 -10.60 9.26 -17.48
N PHE A 337 -10.72 7.99 -17.12
CA PHE A 337 -9.81 7.32 -16.20
C PHE A 337 -8.86 6.36 -16.92
N GLU A 338 -9.00 6.14 -18.23
CA GLU A 338 -8.17 5.15 -18.94
C GLU A 338 -6.69 5.54 -18.96
N ASP A 339 -6.38 6.83 -19.10
CA ASP A 339 -5.00 7.32 -19.00
C ASP A 339 -4.45 7.24 -17.56
N LEU A 340 -5.29 7.51 -16.56
CA LEU A 340 -4.90 7.38 -15.16
C LEU A 340 -4.65 5.91 -14.78
N LYS A 341 -5.49 4.99 -15.29
CA LYS A 341 -5.41 3.55 -15.08
C LYS A 341 -4.10 2.95 -15.58
N ARG A 342 -3.64 3.35 -16.77
CA ARG A 342 -2.33 2.91 -17.32
C ARG A 342 -1.16 3.32 -16.42
N HIS A 343 -1.22 4.53 -15.87
CA HIS A 343 -0.19 5.03 -14.96
C HIS A 343 -0.24 4.34 -13.61
N LEU A 344 -1.43 4.15 -13.06
CA LEU A 344 -1.66 3.45 -11.80
C LEU A 344 -1.02 2.05 -11.75
N THR A 345 -1.01 1.32 -12.88
CA THR A 345 -0.35 0.01 -12.99
C THR A 345 1.18 0.05 -13.04
N THR A 346 1.79 1.18 -13.35
CA THR A 346 3.25 1.31 -13.59
C THR A 346 3.95 2.34 -12.70
N SER A 347 3.18 3.16 -11.98
CA SER A 347 3.70 4.33 -11.24
C SER A 347 4.28 3.96 -9.89
N ILE A 348 5.36 4.67 -9.53
CA ILE A 348 5.97 4.64 -8.20
C ILE A 348 5.05 5.41 -7.21
N ILE A 349 5.15 5.13 -5.92
CA ILE A 349 4.30 5.76 -4.88
C ILE A 349 4.36 7.29 -4.92
N GLU A 350 5.51 7.89 -5.21
CA GLU A 350 5.67 9.35 -5.32
C GLU A 350 4.75 9.96 -6.39
N ASP A 351 4.65 9.32 -7.55
CA ASP A 351 3.73 9.71 -8.63
C ASP A 351 2.27 9.61 -8.19
N MET A 352 1.93 8.56 -7.43
CA MET A 352 0.58 8.42 -6.89
C MET A 352 0.26 9.53 -5.88
N VAL A 353 1.22 9.90 -5.01
CA VAL A 353 1.05 11.02 -4.05
C VAL A 353 0.85 12.35 -4.78
N LEU A 354 1.63 12.62 -5.83
CA LEU A 354 1.45 13.82 -6.66
C LEU A 354 0.07 13.82 -7.33
N THR A 355 -0.37 12.67 -7.83
CA THR A 355 -1.71 12.50 -8.43
C THR A 355 -2.82 12.74 -7.41
N ILE A 356 -2.67 12.23 -6.18
CA ILE A 356 -3.62 12.48 -5.09
C ILE A 356 -3.71 13.97 -4.77
N LYS A 357 -2.56 14.66 -4.63
CA LYS A 357 -2.51 16.10 -4.38
C LYS A 357 -3.20 16.87 -5.52
N ALA A 358 -2.90 16.52 -6.77
CA ALA A 358 -3.49 17.12 -7.96
C ALA A 358 -5.03 16.98 -7.98
N LEU A 359 -5.55 15.77 -7.76
CA LEU A 359 -7.00 15.52 -7.72
C LEU A 359 -7.67 16.23 -6.54
N THR A 360 -7.01 16.28 -5.39
CA THR A 360 -7.50 16.99 -4.21
C THR A 360 -7.63 18.49 -4.49
N THR A 361 -6.62 19.10 -5.13
CA THR A 361 -6.66 20.49 -5.56
C THR A 361 -7.79 20.75 -6.56
N LEU A 362 -8.01 19.84 -7.51
CA LEU A 362 -9.10 19.95 -8.45
C LEU A 362 -10.47 19.93 -7.75
N ILE A 363 -10.66 19.04 -6.76
CA ILE A 363 -11.88 18.99 -5.93
C ILE A 363 -12.11 20.30 -5.20
N LEU A 364 -11.08 20.86 -4.55
CA LEU A 364 -11.17 22.12 -3.83
C LEU A 364 -11.60 23.27 -4.76
N ASN A 365 -10.97 23.37 -5.93
CA ASN A 365 -11.32 24.39 -6.92
C ASN A 365 -12.75 24.21 -7.45
N LEU A 366 -13.16 22.97 -7.75
CA LEU A 366 -14.53 22.67 -8.16
C LEU A 366 -15.54 23.09 -7.08
N ARG A 367 -15.28 22.74 -5.81
CA ARG A 367 -16.15 23.11 -4.69
C ARG A 367 -16.22 24.61 -4.49
N PHE A 368 -15.11 25.33 -4.60
CA PHE A 368 -15.10 26.79 -4.55
C PHE A 368 -16.04 27.40 -5.60
N HIS A 369 -15.94 26.96 -6.85
CA HIS A 369 -16.81 27.45 -7.92
C HIS A 369 -18.27 27.05 -7.73
N ILE A 370 -18.54 25.82 -7.29
CA ILE A 370 -19.89 25.34 -6.99
C ILE A 370 -20.51 26.19 -5.88
N ARG A 371 -19.81 26.36 -4.76
CA ARG A 371 -20.25 27.14 -3.60
C ARG A 371 -20.60 28.58 -3.98
N ASN A 372 -19.80 29.22 -4.83
CA ASN A 372 -20.08 30.57 -5.33
C ASN A 372 -21.37 30.66 -6.17
N LEU A 373 -21.80 29.55 -6.78
CA LEU A 373 -23.00 29.50 -7.63
C LEU A 373 -24.26 29.08 -6.88
N VAL A 374 -24.17 28.10 -5.99
CA VAL A 374 -25.33 27.50 -5.31
C VAL A 374 -25.48 27.93 -3.84
N GLY A 375 -24.47 28.59 -3.28
CA GLY A 375 -24.42 29.01 -1.89
C GLY A 375 -24.05 27.90 -0.90
N ASP A 376 -23.63 28.30 0.30
CA ASP A 376 -23.02 27.41 1.32
C ASP A 376 -23.94 26.27 1.78
N ARG A 377 -25.24 26.55 1.91
CA ARG A 377 -26.22 25.53 2.37
C ARG A 377 -26.35 24.38 1.37
N VAL A 378 -26.36 24.69 0.07
CA VAL A 378 -26.51 23.68 -0.98
C VAL A 378 -25.21 22.90 -1.15
N ASP A 379 -24.05 23.58 -1.11
CA ASP A 379 -22.75 22.88 -1.13
C ASP A 379 -22.58 21.91 0.04
N THR A 380 -23.01 22.30 1.25
CA THR A 380 -22.96 21.42 2.44
C THR A 380 -23.79 20.15 2.24
N ALA A 381 -25.02 20.29 1.74
CA ALA A 381 -25.89 19.14 1.46
C ALA A 381 -25.34 18.23 0.34
N ILE A 382 -24.73 18.82 -0.69
CA ILE A 382 -24.03 18.07 -1.75
C ILE A 382 -22.88 17.26 -1.14
N ASN A 383 -22.07 17.88 -0.27
CA ASN A 383 -20.92 17.23 0.36
C ASN A 383 -21.33 16.07 1.28
N GLU A 384 -22.40 16.22 2.09
CA GLU A 384 -22.92 15.13 2.92
C GLU A 384 -23.41 13.94 2.09
N ASN A 385 -24.11 14.20 0.99
CA ASN A 385 -24.56 13.17 0.06
C ASN A 385 -23.37 12.44 -0.59
N ILE A 386 -22.35 13.18 -1.04
CA ILE A 386 -21.14 12.60 -1.62
C ILE A 386 -20.43 11.71 -0.59
N ASN A 387 -20.19 12.20 0.62
CA ASN A 387 -19.56 11.42 1.68
C ASN A 387 -20.34 10.15 2.01
N THR A 388 -21.68 10.21 2.01
CA THR A 388 -22.54 9.04 2.21
C THR A 388 -22.38 8.03 1.08
N LYS A 389 -22.39 8.46 -0.18
CA LYS A 389 -22.21 7.57 -1.34
C LYS A 389 -20.83 6.92 -1.38
N ILE A 390 -19.78 7.68 -1.08
CA ILE A 390 -18.41 7.19 -1.01
C ILE A 390 -18.27 6.15 0.11
N PHE A 391 -18.82 6.44 1.30
CA PHE A 391 -18.81 5.50 2.41
C PHE A 391 -19.58 4.21 2.11
N LEU A 392 -20.73 4.30 1.44
CA LEU A 392 -21.49 3.11 1.02
C LEU A 392 -20.74 2.24 0.01
N LYS A 393 -19.89 2.85 -0.84
CA LYS A 393 -19.11 2.12 -1.85
C LYS A 393 -17.83 1.50 -1.29
N TYR A 394 -17.04 2.28 -0.56
CA TYR A 394 -15.69 1.89 -0.14
C TYR A 394 -15.56 1.58 1.36
N SER A 395 -16.62 1.78 2.15
CA SER A 395 -16.61 1.65 3.62
C SER A 395 -15.60 2.57 4.32
N ILE A 396 -15.17 3.63 3.65
CA ILE A 396 -14.24 4.65 4.15
C ILE A 396 -14.62 6.02 3.58
N LYS A 397 -14.40 7.10 4.34
CA LYS A 397 -14.62 8.47 3.84
C LYS A 397 -13.36 9.02 3.18
N CYS A 398 -13.53 10.00 2.29
CA CYS A 398 -12.42 10.64 1.59
C CYS A 398 -11.41 11.31 2.54
N MET A 399 -11.87 11.99 3.59
CA MET A 399 -10.96 12.64 4.55
C MET A 399 -10.17 11.63 5.39
N ASP A 400 -10.80 10.49 5.72
CA ASP A 400 -10.17 9.44 6.52
C ASP A 400 -8.99 8.82 5.77
N ILE A 401 -9.15 8.51 4.47
CA ILE A 401 -8.06 7.94 3.67
C ILE A 401 -6.90 8.94 3.46
N LEU A 402 -7.20 10.22 3.28
CA LEU A 402 -6.16 11.26 3.15
C LEU A 402 -5.39 11.46 4.45
N SER A 403 -6.10 11.40 5.60
CA SER A 403 -5.47 11.46 6.93
C SER A 403 -4.55 10.28 7.18
N VAL A 404 -4.97 9.06 6.82
CA VAL A 404 -4.14 7.85 6.96
C VAL A 404 -2.87 7.95 6.11
N LEU A 405 -2.94 8.59 4.94
CA LEU A 405 -1.78 8.82 4.07
C LEU A 405 -0.92 10.03 4.49
N GLY A 406 -1.29 10.76 5.54
CA GLY A 406 -0.57 11.96 5.98
C GLY A 406 -0.57 13.08 4.94
N ILE A 407 -1.58 13.14 4.07
CA ILE A 407 -1.68 14.14 3.01
C ILE A 407 -2.46 15.34 3.55
N GLU A 408 -1.75 16.43 3.84
CA GLU A 408 -2.37 17.70 4.19
C GLU A 408 -3.09 18.31 3.00
N VAL A 409 -4.39 18.60 3.18
CA VAL A 409 -5.21 19.34 2.24
C VAL A 409 -5.09 20.82 2.59
N LYS A 410 -4.25 21.56 1.87
CA LYS A 410 -4.23 23.03 1.98
C LYS A 410 -5.18 23.62 0.95
N GLU A 411 -6.14 24.43 1.40
CA GLU A 411 -6.90 25.30 0.50
C GLU A 411 -5.90 26.23 -0.20
N LEU A 412 -5.92 26.25 -1.53
CA LEU A 412 -5.14 27.21 -2.30
C LEU A 412 -5.89 28.53 -2.29
N ASP A 413 -5.29 29.56 -1.70
CA ASP A 413 -5.76 30.94 -1.73
C ASP A 413 -6.15 31.40 -3.16
#